data_AF-A0A2V9PJG9-F1
#
_entry.id   AF-A0A2V9PJG9-F1
#
_cell.length_a   1.000
_cell.length_b   1.000
_cell.length_c   1.000
_cell.angle_alpha   90.00
_cell.angle_beta   90.00
_cell.angle_gamma   90.00
#
_symmetry.space_group_name_H-M   'P 1'
#
loop_
_entity.id
_entity.type
_entity.pdbx_description
1 polymer ?
#
loop_
_entity_poly.entity_id
_entity_poly.type
_entity_poly.pdbx_seq_one_letter_code
_entity_poly.pdbx_strand_id
1 'polypeptide(L)'
;MFLDKEIEVSGMPWCVEPKKIGLANLTTKVLCVVHNSALSPLDQETVKFAEALRESFRLLQVRHSLKPRRWTFTKFLIDGPRMERWFLKTLINVAYHTDSPIEDNSLVEIAFGKKSFEPNAGLYGVYDPPEKRQLFDGISLHALTVRNRVVGATFSFLGFRLLLYLDEKGPRLPFMKIGTASGETSEVIEPTYHPVGISYTAGKGISHAVVFRWH
;
A
#
# COMPACT_ATOMS: atom_id res chain seq x y z
N MET A 1 1.95 19.07 1.80
CA MET A 1 2.85 18.93 0.63
C MET A 1 2.83 17.45 0.26
N PHE A 2 2.46 17.15 -0.98
CA PHE A 2 2.10 15.81 -1.44
C PHE A 2 3.24 14.81 -1.26
N LEU A 3 2.89 13.52 -1.14
CA LEU A 3 3.80 12.39 -1.40
C LEU A 3 4.71 12.76 -2.57
N ASP A 4 5.99 12.39 -2.51
CA ASP A 4 6.94 12.64 -3.59
C ASP A 4 6.26 12.44 -4.94
N LYS A 5 6.50 13.36 -5.88
CA LYS A 5 5.89 13.31 -7.21
C LYS A 5 6.33 12.08 -8.01
N GLU A 6 7.04 11.16 -7.39
CA GLU A 6 7.68 9.99 -7.96
C GLU A 6 7.40 8.77 -7.08
N ILE A 7 7.24 7.61 -7.72
CA ILE A 7 7.19 6.31 -7.08
C ILE A 7 8.40 5.50 -7.55
N GLU A 8 9.04 4.79 -6.64
CA GLU A 8 10.08 3.83 -7.00
C GLU A 8 9.45 2.50 -7.40
N VAL A 9 9.76 2.00 -8.59
CA VAL A 9 9.21 0.77 -9.14
C VAL A 9 10.33 -0.25 -9.35
N SER A 10 10.05 -1.53 -9.07
CA SER A 10 10.93 -2.67 -9.35
C SER A 10 10.13 -3.97 -9.53
N GLY A 11 10.79 -5.07 -9.89
CA GLY A 11 10.17 -6.41 -9.94
C GLY A 11 9.34 -6.71 -11.20
N MET A 12 9.20 -5.73 -12.10
CA MET A 12 8.62 -5.92 -13.42
C MET A 12 9.67 -6.38 -14.43
N PRO A 13 9.29 -7.10 -15.53
CA PRO A 13 10.24 -7.57 -16.54
C PRO A 13 11.10 -6.46 -17.18
N TRP A 14 10.58 -5.24 -17.28
CA TRP A 14 11.24 -4.05 -17.82
C TRP A 14 12.00 -3.22 -16.77
N CYS A 15 11.86 -3.57 -15.49
CA CYS A 15 12.42 -2.84 -14.35
C CYS A 15 13.31 -3.77 -13.50
N VAL A 16 14.37 -4.28 -14.15
CA VAL A 16 15.38 -5.15 -13.51
C VAL A 16 16.08 -4.42 -12.39
N GLU A 17 16.41 -3.14 -12.58
CA GLU A 17 16.88 -2.23 -11.53
C GLU A 17 15.74 -1.28 -11.10
N PRO A 18 15.67 -0.87 -9.81
CA PRO A 18 14.67 0.07 -9.34
C PRO A 18 14.71 1.41 -10.11
N LYS A 19 13.56 1.92 -10.53
CA LYS A 19 13.41 3.19 -11.26
C LYS A 19 12.44 4.11 -10.57
N LYS A 20 12.75 5.40 -10.49
CA LYS A 20 11.81 6.44 -10.05
C LYS A 20 10.97 6.90 -11.24
N ILE A 21 9.64 6.85 -11.08
CA ILE A 21 8.69 7.26 -12.12
C ILE A 21 7.79 8.35 -11.55
N GLY A 22 7.73 9.48 -12.25
CA GLY A 22 6.80 10.55 -11.89
C GLY A 22 5.35 10.05 -11.87
N LEU A 23 4.59 10.35 -10.81
CA LEU A 23 3.15 10.03 -10.70
C LEU A 23 2.35 10.56 -11.90
N ALA A 24 2.73 11.72 -12.44
CA ALA A 24 2.15 12.29 -13.65
C ALA A 24 2.38 11.43 -14.92
N ASN A 25 3.46 10.64 -14.96
CA ASN A 25 3.75 9.72 -16.06
C ASN A 25 2.99 8.39 -15.90
N LEU A 26 2.59 8.03 -14.67
CA LEU A 26 1.77 6.85 -14.38
C LEU A 26 0.28 7.10 -14.56
N THR A 27 -0.19 8.34 -14.46
CA THR A 27 -1.50 8.75 -14.96
C THR A 27 -1.44 8.80 -16.48
N THR A 28 -1.46 7.63 -17.11
CA THR A 28 -1.57 7.53 -18.57
C THR A 28 -2.77 8.35 -19.03
N LYS A 29 -2.58 9.22 -20.04
CA LYS A 29 -3.66 10.01 -20.68
C LYS A 29 -4.68 9.13 -21.44
N VAL A 30 -4.78 7.85 -21.09
CA VAL A 30 -5.59 6.82 -21.74
C VAL A 30 -7.04 6.88 -21.23
N LEU A 31 -7.28 7.44 -20.05
CA LEU A 31 -8.63 7.59 -19.49
C LEU A 31 -9.26 8.94 -19.87
N CYS A 32 -10.54 8.92 -20.27
CA CYS A 32 -11.31 10.14 -20.49
C CYS A 32 -11.59 10.87 -19.16
N VAL A 33 -12.01 12.14 -19.23
CA VAL A 33 -12.32 12.98 -18.05
C VAL A 33 -13.29 12.28 -17.10
N VAL A 34 -14.28 11.55 -17.62
CA VAL A 34 -15.27 10.81 -16.81
C VAL A 34 -14.62 9.69 -16.00
N HIS A 35 -13.78 8.87 -16.64
CA HIS A 35 -13.10 7.76 -15.97
C HIS A 35 -12.06 8.24 -14.95
N ASN A 36 -11.31 9.30 -15.26
CA ASN A 36 -10.39 9.93 -14.31
C ASN A 36 -11.14 10.50 -13.09
N SER A 37 -12.28 11.15 -13.33
CA SER A 37 -13.11 11.70 -12.24
C SER A 37 -13.67 10.59 -11.34
N ALA A 38 -14.07 9.45 -11.92
CA ALA A 38 -14.58 8.31 -11.17
C ALA A 38 -13.54 7.67 -10.23
N LEU A 39 -12.24 7.79 -10.53
CA LEU A 39 -11.15 7.25 -9.72
C LEU A 39 -10.57 8.27 -8.73
N SER A 40 -10.91 9.55 -8.86
CA SER A 40 -10.43 10.62 -7.96
C SER A 40 -10.75 10.40 -6.47
N PRO A 41 -11.88 9.77 -6.06
CA PRO A 41 -12.11 9.48 -4.65
C PRO A 41 -11.09 8.50 -4.05
N LEU A 42 -10.46 7.66 -4.88
CA LEU A 42 -9.38 6.76 -4.43
C LEU A 42 -8.11 7.53 -4.10
N ASP A 43 -7.79 8.56 -4.90
CA ASP A 43 -6.63 9.43 -4.64
C ASP A 43 -6.82 10.25 -3.37
N GLN A 44 -8.05 10.74 -3.12
CA GLN A 44 -8.39 11.44 -1.89
C GLN A 44 -8.18 10.55 -0.65
N GLU A 45 -8.62 9.29 -0.70
CA GLU A 45 -8.40 8.37 0.43
C GLU A 45 -6.91 8.09 0.66
N THR A 46 -6.11 8.03 -0.41
CA THR A 46 -4.66 7.87 -0.29
C THR A 46 -3.97 9.08 0.33
N VAL A 47 -4.39 10.30 -0.03
CA VAL A 47 -3.91 11.53 0.61
C VAL A 47 -4.24 11.49 2.10
N LYS A 48 -5.49 11.15 2.45
CA LYS A 48 -5.93 11.00 3.83
C LYS A 48 -5.14 9.92 4.58
N PHE A 49 -4.80 8.80 3.93
CA PHE A 49 -3.95 7.77 4.52
C PHE A 49 -2.53 8.27 4.78
N ALA A 50 -1.94 9.00 3.84
CA ALA A 50 -0.62 9.60 4.02
C ALA A 50 -0.61 10.62 5.17
N GLU A 51 -1.63 11.47 5.26
CA GLU A 51 -1.78 12.43 6.35
C GLU A 51 -1.97 11.73 7.71
N ALA A 52 -2.79 10.68 7.76
CA ALA A 52 -2.99 9.87 8.95
C ALA A 52 -1.69 9.22 9.43
N LEU A 53 -0.87 8.68 8.51
CA LEU A 53 0.43 8.11 8.86
C LEU A 53 1.37 9.19 9.40
N ARG A 54 1.56 10.30 8.69
CA ARG A 54 2.43 11.41 9.13
C ARG A 54 2.01 11.94 10.49
N GLU A 55 0.72 12.15 10.70
CA GLU A 55 0.19 12.64 11.96
C GLU A 55 0.33 11.60 13.09
N SER A 56 0.17 10.30 12.79
CA SER A 56 0.42 9.24 13.77
C SER A 56 1.88 9.23 14.24
N PHE A 57 2.84 9.34 13.31
CA PHE A 57 4.26 9.43 13.66
C PHE A 57 4.59 10.70 14.45
N ARG A 58 4.06 11.86 14.03
CA ARG A 58 4.24 13.11 14.77
C ARG A 58 3.68 13.00 16.19
N LEU A 59 2.48 12.44 16.34
CA LEU A 59 1.84 12.24 17.64
C LEU A 59 2.64 11.27 18.53
N LEU A 60 3.19 10.21 17.94
CA LEU A 60 4.07 9.28 18.63
C LEU A 60 5.31 9.99 19.19
N GLN A 61 6.01 10.75 18.36
CA GLN A 61 7.21 11.51 18.77
C GLN A 61 6.91 12.48 19.91
N VAL A 62 5.86 13.30 19.78
CA VAL A 62 5.44 14.25 20.83
C VAL A 62 5.11 13.52 22.13
N ARG A 63 4.44 12.37 22.06
CA ARG A 63 4.06 11.63 23.27
C ARG A 63 5.26 10.94 23.94
N HIS A 64 6.27 10.51 23.17
CA HIS A 64 7.52 10.00 23.72
C HIS A 64 8.38 11.09 24.39
N SER A 65 8.34 12.33 23.90
CA SER A 65 9.10 13.44 24.49
C SER A 65 8.48 13.99 25.78
N LEU A 66 7.26 13.58 26.12
CA LEU A 66 6.54 14.00 27.31
C LEU A 66 6.66 12.96 28.42
N LYS A 67 6.52 13.39 29.69
CA LYS A 67 6.47 12.47 30.82
C LYS A 67 5.39 11.39 30.60
N PRO A 68 5.69 10.09 30.82
CA PRO A 68 4.73 9.01 30.62
C PRO A 68 3.44 9.26 31.41
N ARG A 69 2.31 9.22 30.71
CA ARG A 69 0.97 9.43 31.27
C ARG A 69 -0.06 8.59 30.52
N ARG A 70 -1.27 8.50 31.05
CA ARG A 70 -2.40 7.95 30.29
C ARG A 70 -2.74 8.90 29.14
N TRP A 71 -2.76 8.37 27.93
CA TRP A 71 -3.09 9.13 26.73
C TRP A 71 -4.56 8.98 26.38
N THR A 72 -5.18 10.05 25.89
CA THR A 72 -6.45 9.93 25.17
C THR A 72 -6.19 9.14 23.89
N PHE A 73 -6.91 8.04 23.73
CA PHE A 73 -6.76 7.19 22.56
C PHE A 73 -7.33 7.88 21.32
N THR A 74 -6.51 7.99 20.27
CA THR A 74 -6.87 8.64 19.00
C THR A 74 -6.91 7.61 17.89
N LYS A 75 -7.95 7.64 17.03
CA LYS A 75 -8.05 6.78 15.84
C LYS A 75 -7.99 7.62 14.57
N PHE A 76 -7.16 7.21 13.63
CA PHE A 76 -7.17 7.70 12.26
C PHE A 76 -7.86 6.66 11.37
N LEU A 77 -9.06 6.97 10.88
CA LEU A 77 -9.89 6.01 10.17
C LEU A 77 -9.67 6.08 8.65
N ILE A 78 -9.38 4.95 8.05
CA ILE A 78 -9.12 4.78 6.62
C ILE A 78 -10.18 3.86 6.01
N ASP A 79 -10.68 4.19 4.84
CA ASP A 79 -11.59 3.34 4.05
C ASP A 79 -10.75 2.25 3.36
N GLY A 80 -10.82 1.02 3.90
CA GLY A 80 -10.07 -0.13 3.42
C GLY A 80 -10.37 -0.45 1.96
N PRO A 81 -11.64 -0.62 1.55
CA PRO A 81 -12.01 -0.90 0.17
C PRO A 81 -11.59 0.18 -0.84
N ARG A 82 -11.57 1.46 -0.44
CA ARG A 82 -11.02 2.53 -1.31
C ARG A 82 -9.50 2.43 -1.41
N MET A 83 -8.80 2.19 -0.31
CA MET A 83 -7.35 2.01 -0.33
C MET A 83 -6.91 0.80 -1.14
N GLU A 84 -7.56 -0.35 -0.96
CA GLU A 84 -7.32 -1.58 -1.72
C GLU A 84 -7.45 -1.33 -3.23
N ARG A 85 -8.53 -0.66 -3.66
CA ARG A 85 -8.72 -0.28 -5.06
C ARG A 85 -7.68 0.75 -5.55
N TRP A 86 -7.20 1.64 -4.68
CA TRP A 86 -6.14 2.56 -5.05
C TRP A 86 -4.82 1.82 -5.34
N PHE A 87 -4.43 0.86 -4.50
CA PHE A 87 -3.24 0.03 -4.76
C PHE A 87 -3.37 -0.75 -6.07
N LEU A 88 -4.56 -1.29 -6.33
CA LEU A 88 -4.84 -1.98 -7.60
C LEU A 88 -4.73 -1.04 -8.80
N LYS A 89 -5.34 0.15 -8.73
CA LYS A 89 -5.21 1.18 -9.78
C LYS A 89 -3.74 1.51 -10.05
N THR A 90 -2.95 1.71 -9.00
CA THR A 90 -1.52 2.03 -9.12
C THR A 90 -0.76 0.88 -9.80
N LEU A 91 -1.03 -0.37 -9.43
CA LEU A 91 -0.42 -1.53 -10.07
C LEU A 91 -0.81 -1.64 -11.55
N ILE A 92 -2.09 -1.45 -11.90
CA ILE A 92 -2.57 -1.43 -13.28
C ILE A 92 -1.84 -0.36 -14.08
N ASN A 93 -1.78 0.87 -13.57
CA ASN A 93 -1.10 1.98 -14.26
C ASN A 93 0.37 1.69 -14.52
N VAL A 94 1.08 1.12 -13.54
CA VAL A 94 2.49 0.73 -13.67
C VAL A 94 2.67 -0.39 -14.69
N ALA A 95 1.78 -1.39 -14.70
CA ALA A 95 1.85 -2.51 -15.64
C ALA A 95 1.54 -2.08 -17.09
N TYR A 96 0.56 -1.19 -17.27
CA TYR A 96 0.15 -0.66 -18.58
C TYR A 96 1.12 0.33 -19.19
N HIS A 97 1.92 1.05 -18.39
CA HIS A 97 2.88 2.03 -18.90
C HIS A 97 3.98 1.40 -19.79
N THR A 98 4.11 0.08 -19.80
CA THR A 98 5.32 -0.62 -20.27
C THR A 98 5.04 -1.98 -20.94
N ASP A 99 3.88 -2.13 -21.61
CA ASP A 99 3.50 -3.31 -22.40
C ASP A 99 3.59 -4.66 -21.65
N SER A 100 3.37 -4.66 -20.33
CA SER A 100 3.19 -5.89 -19.52
C SER A 100 1.71 -5.98 -19.10
N PRO A 101 0.79 -6.27 -20.04
CA PRO A 101 -0.63 -6.08 -19.82
C PRO A 101 -1.12 -6.97 -18.68
N ILE A 102 -1.86 -6.37 -17.75
CA ILE A 102 -2.82 -7.10 -16.94
C ILE A 102 -3.99 -7.41 -17.88
N GLU A 103 -4.01 -8.65 -18.39
CA GLU A 103 -4.99 -9.11 -19.40
C GLU A 103 -6.41 -9.32 -18.83
N ASP A 104 -6.59 -9.16 -17.51
CA ASP A 104 -7.87 -9.41 -16.85
C ASP A 104 -8.70 -8.13 -16.68
N ASN A 105 -9.74 -8.00 -17.50
CA ASN A 105 -10.73 -6.93 -17.42
C ASN A 105 -11.44 -6.88 -16.05
N SER A 106 -11.51 -7.99 -15.32
CA SER A 106 -12.14 -8.03 -13.99
C SER A 106 -11.42 -7.11 -13.00
N LEU A 107 -10.09 -7.00 -13.09
CA LEU A 107 -9.29 -6.14 -12.22
C LEU A 107 -9.56 -4.66 -12.48
N VAL A 108 -9.82 -4.28 -13.74
CA VAL A 108 -10.26 -2.92 -14.07
C VAL A 108 -11.64 -2.65 -13.46
N GLU A 109 -12.58 -3.59 -13.58
CA GLU A 109 -13.90 -3.46 -12.97
C GLU A 109 -13.84 -3.33 -11.44
N ILE A 110 -12.94 -4.06 -10.78
CA ILE A 110 -12.68 -3.93 -9.34
C ILE A 110 -12.12 -2.56 -9.00
N ALA A 111 -11.14 -2.04 -9.77
CA ALA A 111 -10.59 -0.70 -9.54
C ALA A 111 -11.67 0.40 -9.63
N PHE A 112 -12.63 0.25 -10.55
CA PHE A 112 -13.81 1.14 -10.66
C PHE A 112 -14.91 0.86 -9.63
N GLY A 113 -14.78 -0.17 -8.79
CA GLY A 113 -15.79 -0.55 -7.80
C GLY A 113 -17.05 -1.21 -8.37
N LYS A 114 -16.98 -1.74 -9.59
CA LYS A 114 -18.07 -2.50 -10.21
C LYS A 114 -18.11 -3.95 -9.75
N LYS A 115 -16.98 -4.45 -9.26
CA LYS A 115 -16.80 -5.78 -8.67
C LYS A 115 -15.98 -5.67 -7.38
N SER A 116 -16.09 -6.69 -6.55
CA SER A 116 -15.20 -6.90 -5.39
C SER A 116 -14.10 -7.88 -5.77
N PHE A 117 -13.01 -7.87 -5.01
CA PHE A 117 -12.06 -8.98 -5.06
C PHE A 117 -12.73 -10.29 -4.65
N GLU A 118 -12.27 -11.39 -5.25
CA GLU A 118 -12.59 -12.74 -4.77
C GLU A 118 -12.05 -12.93 -3.34
N PRO A 119 -12.62 -13.87 -2.55
CA PRO A 119 -12.10 -14.17 -1.23
C PRO A 119 -10.59 -14.48 -1.27
N ASN A 120 -9.82 -13.90 -0.34
CA ASN A 120 -8.36 -14.00 -0.27
C ASN A 120 -7.58 -13.35 -1.43
N ALA A 121 -8.24 -12.69 -2.38
CA ALA A 121 -7.59 -11.72 -3.24
C ALA A 121 -7.78 -10.32 -2.63
N GLY A 122 -6.80 -9.43 -2.80
CA GLY A 122 -6.86 -8.07 -2.28
C GLY A 122 -5.68 -7.70 -1.40
N LEU A 123 -5.92 -6.82 -0.44
CA LEU A 123 -4.90 -6.16 0.36
C LEU A 123 -4.59 -6.92 1.65
N TYR A 124 -3.30 -7.08 1.88
CA TYR A 124 -2.73 -7.70 3.05
C TYR A 124 -1.80 -6.73 3.77
N GLY A 125 -1.83 -6.75 5.10
CA GLY A 125 -0.84 -6.10 5.94
C GLY A 125 0.37 -6.99 6.11
N VAL A 126 1.57 -6.44 5.87
CA VAL A 126 2.84 -7.11 6.15
C VAL A 126 3.33 -6.51 7.47
N TYR A 127 3.21 -7.27 8.56
CA TYR A 127 3.57 -6.74 9.87
C TYR A 127 5.08 -6.53 10.00
N ASP A 128 5.44 -5.27 10.15
CA ASP A 128 6.75 -4.86 10.64
C ASP A 128 6.63 -4.36 12.07
N PRO A 129 7.51 -4.80 12.98
CA PRO A 129 7.64 -4.18 14.29
C PRO A 129 7.87 -2.67 14.13
N PRO A 130 7.08 -1.81 14.80
CA PRO A 130 7.22 -0.35 14.71
C PRO A 130 8.63 0.15 15.01
N GLU A 131 9.37 -0.58 15.86
CA GLU A 131 10.73 -0.27 16.31
C GLU A 131 11.79 -0.35 15.20
N LYS A 132 11.52 -1.11 14.13
CA LYS A 132 12.41 -1.23 12.97
C LYS A 132 12.01 -0.31 11.80
N ARG A 133 10.94 0.47 11.94
CA ARG A 133 10.44 1.32 10.84
C ARG A 133 11.20 2.64 10.80
N GLN A 134 12.00 2.83 9.77
CA GLN A 134 12.38 4.17 9.35
C GLN A 134 11.20 4.79 8.60
N LEU A 135 10.82 6.00 8.99
CA LEU A 135 9.89 6.81 8.20
C LEU A 135 10.59 7.12 6.86
N PHE A 136 10.21 6.41 5.81
CA PHE A 136 10.63 6.72 4.46
C PHE A 136 9.56 7.61 3.84
N ASP A 137 9.85 8.89 3.58
CA ASP A 137 8.91 9.72 2.82
C ASP A 137 8.98 9.27 1.36
N GLY A 138 7.91 8.66 0.87
CA GLY A 138 7.86 8.09 -0.47
C GLY A 138 6.93 6.87 -0.58
N ILE A 139 6.72 6.47 -1.83
CA ILE A 139 6.02 5.25 -2.21
C ILE A 139 7.00 4.40 -3.01
N SER A 140 7.09 3.12 -2.69
CA SER A 140 7.73 2.15 -3.57
C SER A 140 6.79 0.98 -3.86
N LEU A 141 6.94 0.43 -5.06
CA LEU A 141 6.19 -0.72 -5.57
C LEU A 141 7.20 -1.75 -6.08
N HIS A 142 7.06 -2.99 -5.61
CA HIS A 142 7.74 -4.13 -6.18
C HIS A 142 6.72 -5.12 -6.70
N ALA A 143 6.66 -5.28 -8.03
CA ALA A 143 5.70 -6.17 -8.66
C ALA A 143 6.10 -7.62 -8.46
N LEU A 144 5.12 -8.48 -8.19
CA LEU A 144 5.31 -9.92 -8.09
C LEU A 144 4.88 -10.53 -9.41
N THR A 145 5.79 -11.24 -10.07
CA THR A 145 5.53 -11.88 -11.36
C THR A 145 5.78 -13.38 -11.30
N VAL A 146 4.89 -14.16 -11.91
CA VAL A 146 5.02 -15.61 -12.07
C VAL A 146 4.78 -15.93 -13.53
N ARG A 147 5.76 -16.56 -14.19
CA ARG A 147 5.69 -16.92 -15.63
C ARG A 147 5.27 -15.71 -16.49
N ASN A 148 5.89 -14.55 -16.25
CA ASN A 148 5.64 -13.30 -16.96
C ASN A 148 4.23 -12.68 -16.77
N ARG A 149 3.47 -13.13 -15.75
CA ARG A 149 2.19 -12.54 -15.37
C ARG A 149 2.31 -11.87 -14.00
N VAL A 150 1.74 -10.67 -13.87
CA VAL A 150 1.66 -9.96 -12.59
C VAL A 150 0.63 -10.66 -11.72
N VAL A 151 1.05 -11.16 -10.55
CA VAL A 151 0.18 -11.82 -9.56
C VAL A 151 -0.11 -10.94 -8.34
N GLY A 152 0.55 -9.79 -8.26
CA GLY A 152 0.42 -8.86 -7.14
C GLY A 152 1.56 -7.86 -7.10
N ALA A 153 1.65 -7.12 -6.01
CA ALA A 153 2.77 -6.24 -5.72
C ALA A 153 2.89 -5.98 -4.22
N THR A 154 4.13 -5.78 -3.76
CA THR A 154 4.37 -5.20 -2.44
C THR A 154 4.53 -3.70 -2.57
N PHE A 155 3.98 -2.99 -1.59
CA PHE A 155 4.01 -1.55 -1.50
C PHE A 155 4.70 -1.16 -0.19
N SER A 156 5.68 -0.25 -0.27
CA SER A 156 6.11 0.53 0.88
C SER A 156 5.49 1.90 0.76
N PHE A 157 4.65 2.27 1.72
CA PHE A 157 3.93 3.53 1.74
C PHE A 157 4.24 4.25 3.05
N LEU A 158 5.07 5.29 3.02
CA LEU A 158 5.51 6.00 4.22
C LEU A 158 6.09 5.08 5.32
N GLY A 159 6.86 4.06 4.92
CA GLY A 159 7.42 3.05 5.82
C GLY A 159 6.42 1.97 6.27
N PHE A 160 5.20 1.96 5.74
CA PHE A 160 4.22 0.90 5.97
C PHE A 160 4.20 -0.10 4.80
N ARG A 161 4.40 -1.39 5.10
CA ARG A 161 4.45 -2.45 4.10
C ARG A 161 3.08 -3.11 3.92
N LEU A 162 2.64 -3.15 2.67
CA LEU A 162 1.39 -3.77 2.25
C LEU A 162 1.66 -4.72 1.09
N LEU A 163 0.86 -5.77 0.97
CA LEU A 163 0.87 -6.70 -0.15
C LEU A 163 -0.50 -6.66 -0.82
N LEU A 164 -0.54 -6.34 -2.10
CA LEU A 164 -1.70 -6.59 -2.94
C LEU A 164 -1.51 -7.93 -3.65
N TYR A 165 -2.43 -8.86 -3.48
CA TYR A 165 -2.41 -10.17 -4.14
C TYR A 165 -3.65 -10.35 -5.00
N LEU A 166 -3.49 -10.88 -6.23
CA LEU A 166 -4.57 -10.89 -7.22
C LEU A 166 -5.26 -12.25 -7.38
N ASP A 167 -4.68 -13.33 -6.83
CA ASP A 167 -5.20 -14.70 -6.95
C ASP A 167 -6.12 -15.03 -5.75
N GLU A 168 -7.29 -15.60 -6.03
CA GLU A 168 -8.32 -16.06 -5.07
C GLU A 168 -7.82 -17.10 -4.07
N LYS A 169 -6.72 -17.79 -4.37
CA LYS A 169 -6.10 -18.75 -3.44
C LYS A 169 -5.31 -18.06 -2.35
N GLY A 170 -5.09 -16.75 -2.47
CA GLY A 170 -4.26 -15.98 -1.58
C GLY A 170 -2.77 -16.31 -1.70
N PRO A 171 -1.93 -15.56 -0.98
CA PRO A 171 -0.48 -15.78 -0.98
C PRO A 171 -0.14 -17.16 -0.39
N ARG A 172 0.68 -17.95 -1.09
CA ARG A 172 1.18 -19.23 -0.54
C ARG A 172 2.12 -18.96 0.63
N LEU A 173 1.83 -19.54 1.79
CA LEU A 173 2.63 -19.40 3.02
C LEU A 173 3.62 -20.57 3.21
N PRO A 174 4.78 -20.34 3.85
CA PRO A 174 5.31 -19.04 4.26
C PRO A 174 5.73 -18.21 3.03
N PHE A 175 5.36 -16.93 3.01
CA PHE A 175 5.72 -16.02 1.92
C PHE A 175 7.21 -15.69 2.03
N MET A 176 8.07 -16.54 1.47
CA MET A 176 9.53 -16.35 1.53
C MET A 176 9.97 -15.29 0.52
N LYS A 177 10.69 -14.29 1.05
CA LYS A 177 11.41 -13.19 0.36
C LYS A 177 10.51 -12.18 -0.36
N ILE A 178 9.97 -11.23 0.41
CA ILE A 178 9.75 -9.88 -0.13
C ILE A 178 11.13 -9.25 -0.25
N GLY A 179 11.72 -9.28 -1.43
CA GLY A 179 12.90 -8.48 -1.73
C GLY A 179 12.50 -7.01 -1.62
N THR A 180 13.10 -6.28 -0.68
CA THR A 180 13.11 -4.82 -0.78
C THR A 180 14.00 -4.42 -1.96
N ALA A 181 13.79 -3.24 -2.54
CA ALA A 181 14.71 -2.67 -3.52
C ALA A 181 16.17 -2.59 -3.01
N SER A 182 16.37 -2.67 -1.68
CA SER A 182 17.67 -2.69 -0.99
C SER A 182 18.32 -4.07 -0.83
N GLY A 183 17.69 -5.17 -1.25
CA GLY A 183 18.34 -6.50 -1.27
C GLY A 183 18.47 -7.22 0.09
N GLU A 184 17.78 -6.78 1.14
CA GLU A 184 17.81 -7.47 2.43
C GLU A 184 16.76 -8.61 2.50
N THR A 185 17.18 -9.79 2.98
CA THR A 185 16.34 -10.99 3.09
C THR A 185 15.80 -11.26 4.50
N SER A 186 14.50 -11.56 4.54
CA SER A 186 13.83 -12.62 5.32
C SER A 186 13.60 -12.43 6.83
N GLU A 187 12.45 -11.84 7.17
CA GLU A 187 11.61 -12.39 8.24
C GLU A 187 10.43 -13.11 7.55
N VAL A 188 10.03 -14.29 8.05
CA VAL A 188 8.77 -14.93 7.63
C VAL A 188 7.65 -14.05 8.18
N ILE A 189 7.08 -13.21 7.32
CA ILE A 189 5.95 -12.37 7.70
C ILE A 189 4.70 -13.08 7.23
N GLU A 190 3.83 -13.45 8.17
CA GLU A 190 2.49 -13.92 7.86
C GLU A 190 1.63 -12.71 7.50
N PRO A 191 1.27 -12.53 6.22
CA PRO A 191 0.46 -11.41 5.80
C PRO A 191 -0.96 -11.55 6.37
N THR A 192 -1.48 -10.47 6.95
CA THR A 192 -2.86 -10.44 7.47
C THR A 192 -3.80 -9.91 6.38
N TYR A 193 -4.73 -10.74 5.91
CA TYR A 193 -5.76 -10.33 4.96
C TYR A 193 -6.65 -9.24 5.56
N HIS A 194 -6.92 -8.17 4.80
CA HIS A 194 -7.72 -7.02 5.24
C HIS A 194 -7.29 -6.50 6.61
N PRO A 195 -6.05 -5.96 6.70
CA PRO A 195 -5.46 -5.60 7.98
C PRO A 195 -6.34 -4.61 8.75
N VAL A 196 -6.49 -4.82 10.05
CA VAL A 196 -7.26 -3.92 10.93
C VAL A 196 -6.58 -2.55 11.06
N GLY A 197 -5.24 -2.51 10.92
CA GLY A 197 -4.44 -1.30 11.01
C GLY A 197 -3.20 -1.46 11.89
N ILE A 198 -2.70 -0.35 12.40
CA ILE A 198 -1.47 -0.26 13.20
C ILE A 198 -1.80 0.48 14.49
N SER A 199 -1.41 -0.11 15.63
CA SER A 199 -1.48 0.55 16.94
C SER A 199 -0.09 0.98 17.39
N TYR A 200 -0.01 2.15 18.01
CA TYR A 200 1.22 2.71 18.54
C TYR A 200 1.14 2.83 20.06
N THR A 201 2.21 2.45 20.75
CA THR A 201 2.33 2.51 22.21
C THR A 201 3.23 3.68 22.60
N ALA A 202 2.83 4.46 23.59
CA ALA A 202 3.66 5.51 24.16
C ALA A 202 3.60 5.41 25.70
N GLY A 203 4.70 5.02 26.33
CA GLY A 203 4.73 4.69 27.76
C GLY A 203 4.11 3.32 28.03
N LYS A 204 3.14 3.23 28.95
CA LYS A 204 2.58 1.95 29.44
C LYS A 204 1.33 1.45 28.69
N GLY A 205 0.91 2.12 27.61
CA GLY A 205 -0.32 1.74 26.93
C GLY A 205 -0.44 2.26 25.50
N ILE A 206 -1.44 1.73 24.80
CA ILE A 206 -1.77 2.13 23.44
C ILE A 206 -2.15 3.61 23.45
N SER A 207 -1.50 4.34 22.56
CA SER A 207 -1.55 5.77 22.41
C SER A 207 -2.60 6.16 21.36
N HIS A 208 -2.49 5.58 20.18
CA HIS A 208 -3.34 5.86 19.04
C HIS A 208 -3.19 4.75 18.01
N ALA A 209 -4.05 4.75 16.99
CA ALA A 209 -4.00 3.76 15.91
C ALA A 209 -4.43 4.37 14.58
N VAL A 210 -3.82 3.89 13.49
CA VAL A 210 -4.35 4.05 12.13
C VAL A 210 -5.14 2.78 11.84
N VAL A 211 -6.41 2.91 11.46
CA VAL A 211 -7.37 1.79 11.41
C VAL A 211 -8.03 1.74 10.05
N PHE A 212 -7.96 0.60 9.37
CA PHE A 212 -8.75 0.35 8.16
C PHE A 212 -10.14 -0.13 8.54
N ARG A 213 -11.16 0.45 7.91
CA ARG A 213 -12.55 0.02 7.99
C ARG A 213 -12.90 -0.72 6.71
N TRP A 214 -13.25 -1.99 6.85
CA TRP A 214 -13.63 -2.88 5.76
C TRP A 214 -15.16 -2.99 5.57
N HIS A 215 -15.93 -2.33 6.45
CA HIS A 215 -17.40 -2.29 6.49
C HIS A 215 -17.90 -0.88 6.82
#